data_AF-A0A8H6ZFN9-F1
#
_entry.id   AF-A0A8H6ZFN9-F1
#
_cell.length_a   1.000
_cell.length_b   1.000
_cell.length_c   1.000
_cell.angle_alpha   90.00
_cell.angle_beta   90.00
_cell.angle_gamma   90.00
#
_symmetry.space_group_name_H-M   'P 1'
#
loop_
_entity.id
_entity.type
_entity.pdbx_description
1 polymer ?
#
loop_
_entity_poly.entity_id
_entity_poly.type
_entity_poly.pdbx_seq_one_letter_code
_entity_poly.pdbx_strand_id
1 'polypeptide(L)'
;MSSSVPISGGHNLTAPTPVNTPAQTAPISQGLSRPTVPSTIPEDETAEELTTLGAAGLQGAMLGMVHGKLAGLVGKSSGYVESLPVGTRRNVEGLKGSRRSCRISIRESVWSWRR
;
A
#
# COMPACT_ATOMS: atom_id res chain seq x y z
N MET A 1 -14.99 40.86 -35.05
CA MET A 1 -15.95 41.35 -34.04
C MET A 1 -16.12 40.25 -33.01
N SER A 2 -15.50 40.38 -31.83
CA SER A 2 -15.54 39.38 -30.76
C SER A 2 -16.88 39.39 -30.04
N SER A 3 -17.51 38.23 -29.89
CA SER A 3 -18.73 38.04 -29.11
C SER A 3 -18.39 37.86 -27.63
N SER A 4 -18.84 38.78 -26.78
CA SER A 4 -18.84 38.64 -25.32
C SER A 4 -20.10 37.91 -24.86
N VAL A 5 -19.92 36.83 -24.09
CA VAL A 5 -21.02 36.13 -23.39
C VAL A 5 -21.20 36.79 -22.01
N PRO A 6 -22.40 37.25 -21.63
CA PRO A 6 -22.63 37.80 -20.29
C PRO A 6 -22.77 36.67 -19.27
N ILE A 7 -21.91 36.66 -18.24
CA ILE A 7 -22.07 35.79 -17.07
C ILE A 7 -22.95 36.55 -16.08
N SER A 8 -24.26 36.32 -16.16
CA SER A 8 -25.21 36.80 -15.17
C SER A 8 -24.92 36.15 -13.81
N GLY A 9 -24.94 36.98 -12.78
CA GLY A 9 -24.36 36.72 -11.48
C GLY A 9 -25.14 35.78 -10.56
N GLY A 10 -24.43 35.43 -9.48
CA GLY A 10 -25.02 35.15 -8.19
C GLY A 10 -25.25 33.68 -7.90
N HIS A 11 -24.81 33.28 -6.70
CA HIS A 11 -25.18 32.09 -5.93
C HIS A 11 -24.16 30.93 -5.93
N ASN A 12 -23.26 31.04 -4.93
CA ASN A 12 -22.64 29.94 -4.18
C ASN A 12 -21.52 29.14 -4.89
N LEU A 13 -20.29 29.67 -4.85
CA LEU A 13 -19.03 28.95 -5.16
C LEU A 13 -18.60 27.98 -4.04
N THR A 14 -19.54 27.24 -3.47
CA THR A 14 -19.25 26.11 -2.58
C THR A 14 -20.27 25.02 -2.89
N ALA A 15 -19.79 23.93 -3.47
CA ALA A 15 -20.57 22.71 -3.58
C ALA A 15 -20.74 22.15 -2.16
N PRO A 16 -21.98 21.85 -1.71
CA PRO A 16 -22.18 21.18 -0.43
C PRO A 16 -21.58 19.78 -0.54
N THR A 17 -20.46 19.55 0.13
CA THR A 17 -19.87 18.22 0.21
C THR A 17 -20.85 17.32 0.98
N PRO A 18 -21.23 16.15 0.44
CA PRO A 18 -22.06 15.21 1.17
C PRO A 18 -21.27 14.67 2.37
N VAL A 19 -21.84 14.84 3.57
CA VAL A 19 -21.32 14.27 4.82
C VAL A 19 -21.55 12.76 4.77
N ASN A 20 -20.48 11.99 4.56
CA ASN A 20 -20.52 10.53 4.61
C ASN A 20 -19.99 10.00 5.95
N THR A 21 -20.52 10.55 7.04
CA THR A 21 -20.36 10.00 8.39
C THR A 21 -21.75 9.56 8.84
N PRO A 22 -21.97 8.28 9.20
CA PRO A 22 -23.27 7.87 9.69
C PRO A 22 -23.64 8.72 10.91
N ALA A 23 -24.83 9.33 10.89
CA ALA A 23 -25.33 10.19 11.97
C ALA A 23 -25.59 9.44 13.30
N GLN A 24 -25.40 8.13 13.31
CA GLN A 24 -25.53 7.24 14.46
C GLN A 24 -24.28 6.37 14.54
N THR A 25 -23.47 6.57 15.57
CA THR A 25 -22.43 5.62 15.97
C THR A 25 -23.13 4.32 16.36
N ALA A 26 -22.93 3.24 15.61
CA ALA A 26 -23.42 1.93 16.02
C ALA A 26 -22.82 1.59 17.41
N PRO A 27 -23.63 1.10 18.37
CA PRO A 27 -23.13 0.76 19.69
C PRO A 27 -22.14 -0.41 19.57
N ILE A 28 -20.84 -0.11 19.63
CA ILE A 28 -19.76 -1.10 19.77
C ILE A 28 -19.79 -1.82 21.15
N SER A 29 -20.86 -1.63 21.93
CA SER A 29 -21.10 -2.23 23.24
C SER A 29 -21.70 -3.64 23.16
N GLN A 30 -22.20 -4.09 22.01
CA GLN A 30 -22.71 -5.45 21.87
C GLN A 30 -21.61 -6.41 21.42
N GLY A 31 -20.82 -6.86 22.41
CA GLY A 31 -20.35 -8.24 22.40
C GLY A 31 -19.09 -8.56 21.60
N LEU A 32 -18.08 -7.69 21.57
CA LEU A 32 -16.72 -8.24 21.52
C LEU A 32 -16.38 -8.81 22.90
N SER A 33 -16.93 -9.99 23.18
CA SER A 33 -16.40 -10.88 24.20
C SER A 33 -14.96 -11.16 23.84
N ARG A 34 -14.05 -10.44 24.51
CA ARG A 34 -12.62 -10.67 24.46
C ARG A 34 -12.43 -12.14 24.89
N PRO A 35 -11.98 -13.04 23.99
CA PRO A 35 -11.83 -14.44 24.35
C PRO A 35 -10.87 -14.51 25.54
N THR A 36 -11.32 -15.13 26.64
CA THR A 36 -10.51 -15.36 27.83
C THR A 36 -9.36 -16.27 27.46
N VAL A 37 -8.19 -15.68 27.21
CA VAL A 37 -6.94 -16.42 27.09
C VAL A 37 -6.63 -16.97 28.48
N PRO A 38 -6.52 -18.30 28.68
CA PRO A 38 -6.03 -18.86 29.94
C PRO A 38 -4.63 -18.31 30.21
N SER A 39 -4.42 -17.68 31.38
CA SER A 39 -3.18 -16.96 31.69
C SER A 39 -1.97 -17.85 32.03
N THR A 40 -2.12 -19.17 32.05
CA THR A 40 -1.05 -20.07 32.49
C THR A 40 -1.20 -21.42 31.79
N ILE A 41 -0.34 -21.65 30.79
CA ILE A 41 0.00 -23.00 30.32
C ILE A 41 1.01 -23.55 31.34
N PRO A 42 0.82 -24.75 31.93
CA PRO A 42 1.86 -25.36 32.73
C PRO A 42 3.04 -25.73 31.83
N GLU A 43 4.20 -25.14 32.13
CA GLU A 43 5.50 -25.44 31.51
C GLU A 43 5.91 -26.85 31.94
N ASP A 44 5.59 -27.87 31.13
CA ASP A 44 6.14 -29.23 31.31
C ASP A 44 7.47 -29.28 30.53
N GLU A 45 8.59 -29.31 31.25
CA GLU A 45 9.98 -29.12 30.79
C GLU A 45 10.52 -30.24 29.86
N THR A 46 9.68 -30.88 29.06
CA THR A 46 10.07 -32.02 28.21
C THR A 46 9.78 -31.84 26.72
N ALA A 47 9.31 -30.67 26.29
CA ALA A 47 9.02 -30.36 24.88
C ALA A 47 9.99 -29.37 24.19
N GLU A 48 10.93 -28.77 24.94
CA GLU A 48 11.73 -27.63 24.44
C GLU A 48 12.98 -28.02 23.63
N GLU A 49 13.50 -29.25 23.76
CA GLU A 49 14.77 -29.64 23.11
C GLU A 49 14.58 -30.16 21.67
N LEU A 50 13.39 -30.67 21.33
CA LEU A 50 13.08 -31.17 19.98
C LEU A 50 12.52 -30.09 19.04
N THR A 51 11.98 -29.00 19.59
CA THR A 51 11.29 -27.97 18.80
C THR A 51 12.25 -26.89 18.31
N THR A 52 13.33 -26.61 19.04
CA THR A 52 14.29 -25.53 18.75
C THR A 52 15.25 -25.87 17.60
N LEU A 53 15.71 -27.11 17.49
CA LEU A 53 16.55 -27.59 16.38
C LEU A 53 15.78 -27.69 15.05
N GLY A 54 14.50 -28.04 15.11
CA GLY A 54 13.59 -28.05 13.95
C GLY A 54 13.18 -26.63 13.54
N ALA A 55 12.84 -25.76 14.50
CA ALA A 55 12.38 -24.41 14.24
C ALA A 55 13.41 -23.54 13.54
N ALA A 56 14.70 -23.63 13.88
CA ALA A 56 15.75 -22.84 13.22
C ALA A 56 15.93 -23.23 11.73
N GLY A 57 15.89 -24.53 11.42
CA GLY A 57 15.93 -25.03 10.05
C GLY A 57 14.66 -24.68 9.25
N LEU A 58 13.49 -24.77 9.90
CA LEU A 58 12.21 -24.31 9.36
C LEU A 58 12.19 -22.80 9.10
N GLN A 59 12.77 -21.99 9.99
CA GLN A 59 12.90 -20.54 9.83
C GLN A 59 13.77 -20.21 8.60
N GLY A 60 14.90 -20.91 8.44
CA GLY A 60 15.80 -20.74 7.30
C GLY A 60 15.16 -21.17 5.98
N ALA A 61 14.44 -22.31 5.97
CA ALA A 61 13.68 -22.78 4.82
C ALA A 61 12.54 -21.82 4.44
N MET A 62 11.83 -21.28 5.43
CA MET A 62 10.78 -20.27 5.25
C MET A 62 11.37 -18.96 4.70
N LEU A 63 12.52 -18.51 5.22
CA LEU A 63 13.22 -17.33 4.72
C LEU A 63 13.70 -17.53 3.28
N GLY A 64 14.18 -18.72 2.92
CA GLY A 64 14.54 -19.11 1.56
C GLY A 64 13.34 -19.09 0.61
N MET A 65 12.17 -19.61 1.04
CA MET A 65 10.93 -19.52 0.28
C MET A 65 10.45 -18.08 0.11
N VAL A 66 10.53 -17.26 1.16
CA VAL A 66 10.17 -15.83 1.10
C VAL A 66 11.11 -15.09 0.16
N HIS A 67 12.43 -15.32 0.25
CA HIS A 67 13.41 -14.70 -0.63
C HIS A 67 13.20 -15.12 -2.10
N GLY A 68 12.94 -16.40 -2.35
CA GLY A 68 12.63 -16.92 -3.69
C GLY A 68 11.33 -16.33 -4.27
N LYS A 69 10.28 -16.21 -3.45
CA LYS A 69 9.02 -15.58 -3.86
C LYS A 69 9.19 -14.08 -4.12
N LEU A 70 9.87 -13.35 -3.23
CA LEU A 70 10.10 -11.91 -3.38
C LEU A 70 10.98 -11.61 -4.60
N ALA A 71 12.07 -12.36 -4.80
CA ALA A 71 12.90 -12.24 -6.01
C ALA A 71 12.07 -12.51 -7.28
N GLY A 72 11.16 -13.48 -7.22
CA GLY A 72 10.22 -13.78 -8.28
C GLY A 72 9.08 -12.77 -8.45
N LEU A 73 8.89 -11.80 -7.56
CA LEU A 73 7.89 -10.73 -7.67
C LEU A 73 8.51 -9.38 -8.06
N VAL A 74 9.79 -9.14 -7.72
CA VAL A 74 10.50 -7.92 -8.12
C VAL A 74 10.59 -7.83 -9.64
N GLY A 75 9.96 -6.81 -10.22
CA GLY A 75 9.99 -6.55 -11.66
C GLY A 75 8.82 -7.13 -12.47
N LYS A 76 7.98 -7.97 -11.86
CA LYS A 76 6.70 -8.38 -12.46
C LYS A 76 5.60 -7.38 -12.16
N SER A 77 4.72 -7.17 -13.12
CA SER A 77 3.46 -6.47 -12.88
C SER A 77 2.54 -7.33 -12.01
N SER A 78 1.84 -6.69 -11.09
CA SER A 78 0.91 -7.32 -10.15
C SER A 78 -0.42 -7.73 -10.79
N GLY A 79 -0.51 -7.82 -12.12
CA GLY A 79 -1.75 -8.07 -12.87
C GLY A 79 -2.69 -6.85 -12.96
N TYR A 80 -2.52 -5.86 -12.08
CA TYR A 80 -3.35 -4.66 -12.07
C TYR A 80 -3.11 -3.78 -13.31
N VAL A 81 -1.85 -3.64 -13.75
CA VAL A 81 -1.53 -2.80 -14.92
C VAL A 81 -2.12 -3.37 -16.22
N GLU A 82 -2.29 -4.68 -16.28
CA GLU A 82 -2.86 -5.42 -17.40
C GLU A 82 -4.38 -5.28 -17.44
N SER A 83 -5.06 -5.29 -16.29
CA SER A 83 -6.51 -5.13 -16.20
C SER A 83 -7.00 -3.69 -16.42
N LEU A 84 -6.08 -2.72 -16.38
CA LEU A 84 -6.40 -1.31 -16.59
C LEU A 84 -6.87 -1.01 -18.03
N PRO A 85 -7.79 -0.04 -18.22
CA PRO A 85 -8.17 0.45 -19.55
C PRO A 85 -6.98 0.97 -20.36
N VAL A 86 -7.08 0.84 -21.69
CA VAL A 86 -5.97 1.17 -22.63
C VAL A 86 -5.44 2.60 -22.49
N GLY A 87 -6.30 3.57 -22.14
CA GLY A 87 -5.89 4.96 -21.91
C GLY A 87 -4.98 5.09 -20.68
N THR A 88 -5.39 4.51 -19.55
CA THR A 88 -4.63 4.57 -18.30
C THR A 88 -3.31 3.80 -18.41
N ARG A 89 -3.29 2.67 -19.14
CA ARG A 89 -2.07 1.90 -19.39
C ARG A 89 -0.99 2.71 -20.12
N ARG A 90 -1.37 3.42 -21.18
CA ARG A 90 -0.47 4.30 -21.95
C ARG A 90 0.08 5.45 -21.09
N ASN A 91 -0.75 6.02 -20.21
CA ASN A 91 -0.31 7.08 -19.30
C ASN A 91 0.73 6.56 -18.29
N VAL A 92 0.52 5.37 -17.73
CA VAL A 92 1.48 4.73 -16.81
C VAL A 92 2.81 4.41 -17.51
N GLU A 93 2.75 3.93 -18.75
CA GLU A 93 3.94 3.69 -19.58
C GLU A 93 4.73 4.99 -19.85
N GLY A 94 4.03 6.09 -20.18
CA GLY A 94 4.64 7.41 -20.35
C GLY A 94 5.30 7.94 -19.07
N LEU A 95 4.61 7.82 -17.92
CA LEU A 95 5.13 8.23 -16.61
C LEU A 95 6.38 7.44 -16.19
N LYS A 96 6.52 6.18 -16.61
CA LYS A 96 7.73 5.38 -16.37
C LYS A 96 8.96 5.93 -17.09
N GLY A 97 8.76 6.62 -18.22
CA GLY A 97 9.80 7.34 -18.95
C GLY A 97 10.23 8.62 -18.24
N SER A 98 9.25 9.48 -17.89
CA SER A 98 9.52 10.76 -17.23
C SER A 98 10.20 10.58 -15.86
N ARG A 99 9.78 9.58 -15.06
CA ARG A 99 10.40 9.25 -13.77
C ARG A 99 11.89 8.93 -13.90
N ARG A 100 12.29 8.20 -14.96
CA ARG A 100 13.70 7.86 -15.20
C ARG A 100 14.51 9.10 -15.55
N SER A 101 13.99 9.96 -16.42
CA SER A 101 14.64 11.22 -16.80
C SER A 101 14.84 12.13 -15.57
N CYS A 102 13.79 12.36 -14.78
CA CYS A 102 13.88 13.16 -13.55
C CYS A 102 14.90 12.59 -12.56
N ARG A 103 14.92 11.26 -12.37
CA ARG A 103 15.88 10.61 -11.48
C ARG A 103 17.34 10.80 -11.92
N ILE A 104 17.60 10.75 -13.22
CA ILE A 104 18.94 10.97 -13.78
C ILE A 104 19.37 12.42 -13.55
N SER A 105 18.49 13.38 -13.88
CA SER A 105 18.75 14.80 -13.69
C SER A 105 19.02 15.14 -12.21
N ILE A 106 18.23 14.63 -11.27
CA ILE A 106 18.48 14.83 -9.82
C ILE A 106 19.84 14.27 -9.41
N ARG A 107 20.19 13.07 -9.90
CA ARG A 107 21.49 12.45 -9.57
C ARG A 107 22.65 13.27 -10.10
N GLU A 108 22.54 13.83 -11.30
CA GLU A 108 23.56 14.70 -11.89
C GLU A 108 23.68 16.03 -11.15
N SER A 109 22.56 16.67 -10.80
CA SER A 109 22.56 17.90 -9.99
C SER A 109 23.18 17.67 -8.60
N VAL A 110 22.86 16.55 -7.94
CA VAL A 110 23.46 16.19 -6.64
C VAL A 110 24.95 15.90 -6.76
N TRP A 111 25.37 15.22 -7.84
CA TRP A 111 26.80 14.99 -8.11
C TRP A 111 27.56 16.28 -8.40
N SER A 112 26.95 17.21 -9.13
CA SER A 112 27.52 18.53 -9.42
C SER A 112 27.68 19.39 -8.17
N TRP A 113 26.81 19.24 -7.17
CA TRP A 113 26.90 19.96 -5.90
C TRP A 113 27.91 19.38 -4.92
N ARG A 114 28.30 18.10 -5.12
CA ARG A 114 29.22 17.37 -4.23
C ARG A 114 30.69 17.47 -4.68
N ARG A 115 30.95 18.04 -5.85
CA ARG A 115 32.28 18.25 -6.42
C ARG A 115 32.63 19.73 -6.33
#